data_AF-Q1HPC4-F1
#
_entry.id   AF-Q1HPC4-F1
#
_cell.length_a   1.000
_cell.length_b   1.000
_cell.length_c   1.000
_cell.angle_alpha   90.00
_cell.angle_beta   90.00
_cell.angle_gamma   90.00
#
_symmetry.space_group_name_H-M   'P 1'
#
loop_
_entity.id
_entity.type
_entity.pdbx_description
1 polymer ?
#
loop_
_entity_poly.entity_id
_entity_poly.type
_entity_poly.pdbx_seq_one_letter_code
_entity_poly.pdbx_strand_id
1 'polypeptide(L)'
;IVTGANVQVCWEKFARYFEVELKEVKLKEGYYVMDPVKAVDMVDENTICVAAILGSTLTGEFENVKLLHELLTNKNKETGWDTPIHVDAASGGFIA
;
A
#
# COMPACT_ATOMS: atom_id res chain seq x y z
N ILE A 1 -8.13 3.47 -3.05
CA ILE A 1 -7.07 2.64 -2.41
C ILE A 1 -5.72 3.29 -2.60
N VAL A 2 -4.80 3.12 -1.65
CA VAL A 2 -3.40 3.58 -1.77
C VAL A 2 -2.47 2.38 -1.89
N THR A 3 -1.60 2.37 -2.89
CA THR A 3 -0.61 1.31 -3.14
C THR A 3 0.71 1.89 -3.63
N GLY A 4 1.77 1.09 -3.70
CA GLY A 4 2.96 1.43 -4.47
C GLY A 4 2.71 1.31 -5.97
N ALA A 5 3.49 2.01 -6.81
CA ALA A 5 3.44 1.83 -8.27
C ALA A 5 4.06 0.48 -8.73
N ASN A 6 4.65 -0.30 -7.81
CA ASN A 6 5.05 -1.69 -7.97
C ASN A 6 3.89 -2.70 -7.80
N VAL A 7 2.64 -2.23 -7.76
CA VAL A 7 1.46 -3.06 -7.56
C VAL A 7 1.23 -4.05 -8.70
N GLN A 8 0.72 -5.23 -8.36
CA GLN A 8 0.34 -6.24 -9.36
C GLN A 8 -0.96 -5.82 -10.08
N VAL A 9 -1.08 -6.14 -11.37
CA VAL A 9 -2.20 -5.74 -12.25
C VAL A 9 -3.61 -6.12 -11.73
N CYS A 10 -3.73 -7.05 -10.78
CA CYS A 10 -5.00 -7.42 -10.14
C CYS A 10 -5.62 -6.23 -9.40
N TRP A 11 -4.81 -5.35 -8.82
CA TRP A 11 -5.27 -4.15 -8.13
C TRP A 11 -5.78 -3.08 -9.10
N GLU A 12 -5.18 -2.95 -10.28
CA GLU A 12 -5.73 -2.11 -11.36
C GLU A 12 -7.08 -2.65 -11.85
N LYS A 13 -7.21 -3.97 -11.98
CA LYS A 13 -8.48 -4.62 -12.33
C LYS A 13 -9.54 -4.37 -11.25
N PHE A 14 -9.18 -4.52 -9.97
CA PHE A 14 -10.07 -4.20 -8.86
C PHE A 14 -10.53 -2.74 -8.92
N ALA A 15 -9.59 -1.80 -9.03
CA ALA A 15 -9.88 -0.38 -9.14
C ALA A 15 -10.85 -0.07 -10.28
N ARG A 16 -10.59 -0.63 -11.48
CA ARG A 16 -11.43 -0.41 -12.65
C ARG A 16 -12.80 -1.06 -12.54
N TYR A 17 -12.90 -2.29 -12.06
CA TYR A 17 -14.15 -3.05 -12.07
C TYR A 17 -15.11 -2.63 -10.96
N PHE A 18 -14.58 -2.12 -9.86
CA PHE A 18 -15.36 -1.69 -8.70
C PHE A 18 -15.41 -0.16 -8.55
N GLU A 19 -14.99 0.58 -9.58
CA GLU A 19 -15.03 2.05 -9.61
C GLU A 19 -14.31 2.69 -8.41
N VAL A 20 -13.19 2.10 -7.99
CA VAL A 20 -12.35 2.60 -6.90
C VAL A 20 -11.16 3.36 -7.47
N GLU A 21 -10.92 4.56 -6.97
CA GLU A 21 -9.73 5.33 -7.35
C GLU A 21 -8.45 4.63 -6.84
N LEU A 22 -7.46 4.48 -7.73
CA LEU A 22 -6.13 3.93 -7.41
C LEU A 22 -5.12 5.07 -7.26
N LYS A 23 -4.68 5.31 -6.02
CA LYS A 23 -3.64 6.29 -5.69
C LYS A 23 -2.30 5.56 -5.56
N GLU A 24 -1.40 5.79 -6.53
CA GLU A 24 -0.11 5.11 -6.58
C GLU A 24 1.04 5.99 -6.06
N VAL A 25 1.78 5.47 -5.07
CA VAL A 25 3.06 6.02 -4.65
C VAL A 25 4.10 5.72 -5.72
N LYS A 26 4.54 6.76 -6.45
CA LYS A 26 5.53 6.62 -7.52
C LYS A 26 6.88 6.16 -6.97
N LEU A 27 7.47 5.18 -7.66
CA LEU A 27 8.82 4.68 -7.39
C LEU A 27 9.87 5.73 -7.76
N LYS A 28 11.06 5.60 -7.18
CA LYS A 28 12.24 6.42 -7.51
C LYS A 28 13.42 5.51 -7.74
N GLU A 29 14.39 5.96 -8.53
CA GLU A 29 15.62 5.21 -8.76
C GLU A 29 16.30 4.87 -7.43
N GLY A 30 16.69 3.61 -7.24
CA GLY A 30 17.25 3.10 -5.99
C GLY A 30 16.25 2.83 -4.87
N TYR A 31 14.94 3.00 -5.11
CA TYR A 31 13.88 2.67 -4.15
C TYR A 31 12.62 2.18 -4.89
N TYR A 32 12.49 0.85 -4.97
CA TYR A 32 11.57 0.16 -5.88
C TYR A 32 10.36 -0.48 -5.19
N VAL A 33 10.10 -0.06 -3.95
CA VAL A 33 8.93 -0.45 -3.14
C VAL A 33 8.15 0.78 -2.71
N MET A 34 6.95 0.59 -2.16
CA MET A 34 6.15 1.70 -1.63
C MET A 34 6.85 2.37 -0.44
N ASP A 35 7.02 3.70 -0.51
CA ASP A 35 7.50 4.52 0.61
C ASP A 35 6.35 4.70 1.63
N PRO A 36 6.47 4.18 2.87
CA PRO A 36 5.39 4.22 3.85
C PRO A 36 4.95 5.63 4.23
N VAL A 37 5.86 6.60 4.23
CA VAL A 37 5.52 7.99 4.59
C VAL A 37 4.63 8.59 3.51
N LYS A 38 5.04 8.46 2.24
CA LYS A 38 4.24 8.95 1.11
C LYS A 38 2.90 8.24 0.98
N ALA A 39 2.85 6.94 1.29
CA ALA A 39 1.60 6.18 1.30
C ALA A 39 0.63 6.78 2.32
N VAL A 40 1.08 7.01 3.55
CA VAL A 40 0.26 7.60 4.61
C VAL A 40 -0.14 9.04 4.29
N ASP A 41 0.72 9.82 3.63
CA ASP A 41 0.37 11.18 3.17
C ASP A 41 -0.79 11.19 2.16
N MET A 42 -0.86 10.17 1.28
CA MET A 42 -1.92 10.04 0.26
C MET A 42 -3.28 9.56 0.81
N VAL A 43 -3.32 9.05 2.04
CA VAL A 43 -4.56 8.60 2.69
C VAL A 43 -5.46 9.81 2.99
N ASP A 44 -6.73 9.69 2.65
CA ASP A 44 -7.81 10.62 2.98
C ASP A 44 -9.04 9.87 3.50
N GLU A 45 -10.11 10.60 3.84
CA GLU A 45 -11.36 10.05 4.37
C GLU A 45 -12.06 9.06 3.42
N ASN A 46 -11.76 9.09 2.13
CA ASN A 46 -12.31 8.18 1.12
C ASN A 46 -11.41 6.95 0.88
N THR A 47 -10.28 6.86 1.58
CA THR A 47 -9.32 5.77 1.39
C THR A 47 -9.78 4.52 2.13
N ILE A 48 -10.30 3.56 1.35
CA ILE A 48 -10.85 2.30 1.90
C ILE A 48 -9.79 1.35 2.47
N CYS A 49 -8.53 1.42 2.00
CA CYS A 49 -7.38 0.71 2.57
C CYS A 49 -6.06 1.19 1.96
N VAL A 50 -4.96 0.90 2.65
CA VAL A 50 -3.61 0.87 2.08
C VAL A 50 -3.21 -0.59 1.82
N ALA A 51 -2.84 -0.93 0.59
CA ALA A 51 -2.37 -2.27 0.25
C ALA A 51 -0.84 -2.29 0.16
N ALA A 52 -0.20 -3.00 1.09
CA ALA A 52 1.25 -3.21 1.12
C ALA A 52 1.60 -4.57 0.52
N ILE A 53 2.76 -4.67 -0.13
CA ILE A 53 3.17 -5.84 -0.90
C ILE A 53 4.32 -6.56 -0.19
N LEU A 54 4.03 -7.78 0.27
CA LEU A 54 5.01 -8.66 0.88
C LEU A 54 5.59 -9.61 -0.18
N GLY A 55 6.46 -9.06 -1.01
CA GLY A 55 7.10 -9.77 -2.13
C GLY A 55 6.76 -9.14 -3.47
N SER A 56 7.41 -8.01 -3.77
CA SER A 56 7.25 -7.27 -5.02
C SER A 56 7.50 -8.17 -6.24
N THR A 57 6.60 -8.12 -7.24
CA THR A 57 6.79 -8.87 -8.49
C THR A 57 7.94 -8.35 -9.34
N LEU A 58 8.38 -7.10 -9.10
CA LEU A 58 9.47 -6.45 -9.85
C LEU A 58 10.86 -6.75 -9.28
N THR A 59 10.98 -6.81 -7.94
CA THR A 59 12.27 -6.88 -7.25
C THR A 59 12.38 -8.00 -6.23
N GLY A 60 11.28 -8.65 -5.85
CA GLY A 60 11.22 -9.62 -4.75
C GLY A 60 11.30 -9.00 -3.35
N GLU A 61 11.44 -7.69 -3.25
CA GLU A 61 11.59 -6.97 -1.97
C GLU A 61 10.30 -6.97 -1.16
N PHE A 62 10.44 -6.97 0.17
CA PHE A 62 9.34 -6.87 1.12
C PHE A 62 9.14 -5.42 1.55
N GLU A 63 7.91 -4.92 1.41
CA GLU A 63 7.56 -3.61 1.94
C GLU A 63 7.58 -3.60 3.48
N ASN A 64 7.93 -2.46 4.05
CA ASN A 64 8.00 -2.29 5.51
C ASN A 64 6.60 -2.08 6.11
N VAL A 65 5.82 -3.17 6.18
CA VAL A 65 4.44 -3.19 6.70
C VAL A 65 4.38 -2.69 8.16
N LYS A 66 5.41 -2.97 8.96
CA LYS A 66 5.48 -2.50 10.36
C LYS A 66 5.54 -0.98 10.44
N LEU A 67 6.45 -0.36 9.69
CA LEU A 67 6.54 1.10 9.65
C LEU A 67 5.26 1.73 9.10
N LEU A 68 4.67 1.13 8.06
CA LEU A 68 3.38 1.58 7.53
C LEU A 68 2.28 1.54 8.61
N HIS A 69 2.19 0.46 9.38
CA HIS A 69 1.22 0.33 10.48
C HIS A 69 1.41 1.39 11.56
N GLU A 70 2.65 1.64 11.99
CA GLU A 70 2.95 2.66 13.01
C GLU A 70 2.52 4.06 12.54
N LEU A 71 2.86 4.44 11.30
CA LEU A 71 2.50 5.73 10.73
C LEU A 71 0.99 5.87 10.52
N LEU A 72 0.34 4.85 9.97
CA LEU A 72 -1.09 4.88 9.70
C LEU A 72 -1.91 4.88 11.00
N THR A 73 -1.46 4.16 12.03
CA THR A 73 -2.10 4.18 13.36
C THR A 73 -2.05 5.57 13.97
N ASN A 74 -0.94 6.30 13.82
CA ASN A 74 -0.86 7.68 14.29
C ASN A 74 -1.81 8.60 13.51
N LYS A 75 -1.85 8.48 12.17
CA LYS A 75 -2.80 9.24 11.34
C LYS A 75 -4.25 8.92 11.69
N ASN A 76 -4.58 7.66 11.96
CA ASN A 76 -5.92 7.25 12.39
C ASN A 76 -6.31 7.87 13.75
N LYS A 77 -5.37 8.02 14.69
CA LYS A 77 -5.64 8.73 15.98
C LYS A 77 -5.94 10.21 15.77
N GLU A 78 -5.30 10.84 14.80
CA GLU A 78 -5.49 12.27 14.50
C GLU A 78 -6.78 12.53 13.72
N THR A 79 -7.12 11.64 12.78
CA THR A 79 -8.19 11.85 11.80
C THR A 79 -9.50 11.14 12.14
N GLY A 80 -9.43 10.03 12.88
CA GLY A 80 -10.58 9.18 13.18
C GLY A 80 -11.08 8.33 12.01
N TRP A 81 -10.35 8.24 10.88
CA TRP A 81 -10.81 7.55 9.68
C TRP A 81 -10.73 6.01 9.74
N ASP A 82 -9.94 5.47 10.68
CA ASP A 82 -9.74 4.02 10.87
C ASP A 82 -9.36 3.28 9.57
N THR A 83 -8.46 3.86 8.77
CA THR A 83 -8.02 3.27 7.50
C THR A 83 -7.26 1.96 7.75
N PRO A 84 -7.67 0.82 7.14
CA PRO A 84 -7.03 -0.48 7.35
C PRO A 84 -5.84 -0.73 6.40
N ILE A 85 -5.02 -1.73 6.75
CA ILE A 85 -3.94 -2.26 5.89
C ILE A 85 -4.34 -3.64 5.37
N HIS A 86 -4.23 -3.84 4.06
CA HIS A 86 -4.22 -5.16 3.43
C HIS A 86 -2.78 -5.52 3.05
N VAL A 87 -2.36 -6.76 3.30
CA VAL A 87 -1.03 -7.24 2.91
C VAL A 87 -1.19 -8.21 1.74
N ASP A 88 -0.78 -7.77 0.55
CA ASP A 88 -0.63 -8.63 -0.63
C ASP A 88 0.63 -9.48 -0.46
N ALA A 89 0.44 -10.64 0.16
CA ALA A 89 1.48 -11.62 0.44
C ALA A 89 1.43 -12.79 -0.55
N ALA A 90 1.08 -12.54 -1.82
CA ALA A 90 0.91 -13.60 -2.83
C ALA A 90 2.11 -14.56 -2.93
N SER A 91 3.34 -14.04 -2.77
CA SER A 91 4.56 -14.83 -2.70
C SER A 91 5.12 -14.91 -1.28
N GLY A 92 5.35 -13.77 -0.61
CA GLY A 92 5.99 -13.71 0.70
C GLY A 92 5.19 -14.33 1.85
N GLY A 93 3.89 -14.58 1.68
CA GLY A 93 3.03 -15.11 2.75
C GLY A 93 3.39 -16.52 3.24
N PHE A 94 4.17 -17.27 2.45
CA PHE A 94 4.70 -18.59 2.83
C PHE A 94 6.22 -18.60 2.99
N ILE A 95 6.85 -17.42 3.14
CA ILE A 95 8.32 -17.26 3.21
C ILE A 95 8.75 -16.33 4.36
N ALA A 96 8.05 -15.20 4.52
CA ALA A 96 8.48 -14.03 5.29
C ALA A 96 8.21 -14.12 6.80
#